data_AF-A0A841RHI4-F1
#
_entry.id   AF-A0A841RHI4-F1
#
_cell.length_a   1.000
_cell.length_b   1.000
_cell.length_c   1.000
_cell.angle_alpha   90.00
_cell.angle_beta   90.00
_cell.angle_gamma   90.00
#
_symmetry.space_group_name_H-M   'P 1'
#
loop_
_entity.id
_entity.type
_entity.pdbx_description
1 polymer ?
#
loop_
_entity_poly.entity_id
_entity_poly.type
_entity_poly.pdbx_seq_one_letter_code
_entity_poly.pdbx_strand_id
1 'polypeptide(L)'
;MKKEKSIILGLLIAASLLLATGCDMGGGTPAVTYAIGDTGPSGVGIVFYVTDGGLHGLEAAPSDQSTSQVWIEGGSTQTTVNGNTSTAIGTGLANSNAIIDQAEHTGSAAQVCRNYTGGGLNDWFLPSKDELDLIWDNLVNDGTNSNNGVGGFDESNYWSSSEGNSSNAWSQTFLIGLQGSVSKDNLRRVRAVRAF
;
A
#
# COMPACT_ATOMS: atom_id res chain seq x y z
N MET A 1 9.18 -33.16 -15.81
CA MET A 1 9.93 -33.34 -14.54
C MET A 1 9.17 -32.61 -13.45
N LYS A 2 8.45 -33.35 -12.61
CA LYS A 2 7.67 -32.81 -11.49
C LYS A 2 8.63 -32.46 -10.36
N LYS A 3 8.65 -31.20 -9.91
CA LYS A 3 9.31 -30.82 -8.65
C LYS A 3 8.35 -31.17 -7.52
N GLU A 4 8.71 -32.15 -6.71
CA GLU A 4 8.02 -32.41 -5.45
C GLU A 4 8.29 -31.25 -4.49
N LYS A 5 7.23 -30.59 -4.04
CA LYS A 5 7.30 -29.65 -2.92
C LYS A 5 6.80 -30.40 -1.69
N SER A 6 7.70 -30.60 -0.74
CA SER A 6 7.43 -31.17 0.57
C SER A 6 6.39 -30.33 1.30
N ILE A 7 5.19 -30.87 1.52
CA ILE A 7 4.12 -30.23 2.30
C ILE A 7 4.37 -30.61 3.75
N ILE A 8 5.01 -29.73 4.52
CA ILE A 8 5.06 -29.85 5.97
C ILE A 8 3.75 -29.29 6.51
N LEU A 9 2.90 -30.21 6.93
CA LEU A 9 1.68 -29.94 7.70
C LEU A 9 2.10 -29.40 9.07
N GLY A 10 1.75 -28.16 9.39
CA GLY A 10 2.05 -27.54 10.68
C GLY A 10 0.98 -26.55 11.09
N LEU A 11 -0.07 -27.02 11.74
CA LEU A 11 -0.88 -26.18 12.62
C LEU A 11 0.00 -25.71 13.78
N LEU A 12 0.21 -24.40 13.90
CA LEU A 12 0.75 -23.78 15.10
C LEU A 12 -0.10 -22.57 15.45
N ILE A 13 -1.09 -22.82 16.32
CA ILE A 13 -1.74 -21.77 17.10
C ILE A 13 -0.69 -21.33 18.13
N ALA A 14 -0.02 -20.21 17.88
CA ALA A 14 0.83 -19.59 18.89
C ALA A 14 0.02 -18.48 19.58
N ALA A 15 -0.77 -18.87 20.58
CA ALA A 15 -1.20 -17.94 21.62
C ALA A 15 -0.01 -17.73 22.57
N SER A 16 0.82 -16.73 22.31
CA SER A 16 1.94 -16.37 23.17
C SER A 16 1.43 -15.66 24.43
N LEU A 17 1.16 -16.47 25.45
CA LEU A 17 0.98 -16.03 26.83
C LEU A 17 2.35 -15.65 27.40
N LEU A 18 2.62 -14.35 27.60
CA LEU A 18 3.84 -13.91 28.29
C LEU A 18 3.76 -14.28 29.78
N LEU A 19 4.51 -15.31 30.19
CA LEU A 19 4.90 -15.52 31.58
C LEU A 19 6.22 -14.79 31.81
N ALA A 20 6.16 -13.62 32.45
CA ALA A 20 7.33 -12.92 32.94
C ALA A 20 7.71 -13.48 34.33
N THR A 21 8.62 -14.44 34.37
CA THR A 21 9.48 -14.65 35.56
C THR A 21 10.69 -13.75 35.38
N GLY A 22 10.80 -12.73 36.22
CA GLY A 22 11.83 -11.70 36.13
C GLY A 22 13.26 -12.19 36.38
N CYS A 23 14.18 -11.62 35.62
CA CYS A 23 15.46 -11.17 36.13
C CYS A 23 15.77 -9.83 35.45
N ASP A 24 15.99 -8.82 36.26
CA ASP A 24 16.25 -7.42 35.89
C ASP A 24 17.56 -7.30 35.09
N MET A 25 17.46 -6.83 33.84
CA MET A 25 18.57 -6.26 33.07
C MET A 25 18.04 -5.10 32.22
N GLY A 26 18.14 -3.86 32.73
CA GLY A 26 18.11 -2.64 31.94
C GLY A 26 16.83 -2.41 31.11
N GLY A 27 15.78 -1.93 31.79
CA GLY A 27 14.43 -1.76 31.24
C GLY A 27 14.29 -0.74 30.10
N GLY A 28 14.61 -1.16 28.88
CA GLY A 28 13.88 -0.74 27.69
C GLY A 28 12.71 -1.70 27.48
N THR A 29 11.48 -1.19 27.35
CA THR A 29 10.39 -1.99 26.79
C THR A 29 10.85 -2.56 25.45
N PRO A 30 10.70 -3.88 25.19
CA PRO A 30 11.02 -4.43 23.88
C PRO A 30 10.30 -3.62 22.81
N ALA A 31 11.03 -3.20 21.77
CA ALA A 31 10.42 -2.50 20.65
C ALA A 31 9.35 -3.41 20.03
N VAL A 32 8.16 -2.86 19.78
CA VAL A 32 7.08 -3.61 19.12
C VAL A 32 7.48 -3.80 17.67
N THR A 33 7.50 -5.06 17.22
CA THR A 33 7.76 -5.43 15.83
C THR A 33 6.49 -5.93 15.18
N TYR A 34 6.36 -5.73 13.87
CA TYR A 34 5.20 -6.12 13.08
C TYR A 34 5.59 -7.12 11.99
N ALA A 35 4.69 -8.05 11.69
CA ALA A 35 4.75 -8.94 10.55
C ALA A 35 3.73 -8.54 9.46
N ILE A 36 3.94 -9.05 8.25
CA ILE A 36 2.95 -8.90 7.16
C ILE A 36 1.60 -9.48 7.61
N GLY A 37 0.53 -8.74 7.37
CA GLY A 37 -0.84 -9.09 7.74
C GLY A 37 -1.28 -8.62 9.14
N ASP A 38 -0.34 -8.15 9.98
CA ASP A 38 -0.69 -7.59 11.30
C ASP A 38 -1.44 -6.27 11.16
N THR A 39 -2.24 -5.93 12.20
CA THR A 39 -2.65 -4.54 12.41
C THR A 39 -1.42 -3.71 12.77
N GLY A 40 -1.09 -2.74 11.93
CA GLY A 40 0.09 -1.90 12.08
C GLY A 40 -0.04 -0.83 13.17
N PRO A 41 1.00 0.01 13.35
CA PRO A 41 1.04 1.05 14.39
C PRO A 41 -0.10 2.07 14.34
N SER A 42 -0.74 2.27 13.18
CA SER A 42 -1.92 3.14 13.10
C SER A 42 -3.13 2.61 13.88
N GLY A 43 -3.12 1.34 14.27
CA GLY A 43 -4.25 0.65 14.91
C GLY A 43 -5.40 0.32 13.96
N VAL A 44 -5.29 0.69 12.67
CA VAL A 44 -6.30 0.42 11.64
C VAL A 44 -5.73 -0.20 10.38
N GLY A 45 -4.48 0.11 10.04
CA GLY A 45 -3.81 -0.34 8.83
C GLY A 45 -3.36 -1.79 8.91
N ILE A 46 -3.17 -2.40 7.75
CA ILE A 46 -2.69 -3.77 7.60
C ILE A 46 -1.29 -3.72 7.01
N VAL A 47 -0.31 -4.30 7.71
CA VAL A 47 1.10 -4.27 7.31
C VAL A 47 1.31 -5.12 6.05
N PHE A 48 1.92 -4.55 5.01
CA PHE A 48 2.20 -5.25 3.75
C PHE A 48 3.68 -5.23 3.35
N TYR A 49 4.51 -4.47 4.06
CA TYR A 49 5.94 -4.41 3.87
C TYR A 49 6.63 -4.12 5.19
N VAL A 50 7.76 -4.78 5.46
CA VAL A 50 8.53 -4.63 6.70
C VAL A 50 10.02 -4.51 6.41
N THR A 51 10.69 -3.64 7.15
CA THR A 51 12.15 -3.51 7.19
C THR A 51 12.65 -3.61 8.63
N ASP A 52 13.97 -3.73 8.79
CA ASP A 52 14.62 -3.70 10.11
C ASP A 52 14.02 -4.70 11.11
N GLY A 53 13.69 -5.89 10.62
CA GLY A 53 13.10 -6.98 11.43
C GLY A 53 11.67 -6.71 11.89
N GLY A 54 10.93 -5.82 11.23
CA GLY A 54 9.55 -5.46 11.57
C GLY A 54 9.42 -4.19 12.42
N LEU A 55 10.52 -3.48 12.67
CA LEU A 55 10.49 -2.19 13.37
C LEU A 55 9.91 -1.06 12.50
N HIS A 56 10.11 -1.16 11.19
CA HIS A 56 9.66 -0.18 10.21
C HIS A 56 8.95 -0.89 9.06
N GLY A 57 8.18 -0.14 8.27
CA GLY A 57 7.47 -0.72 7.15
C GLY A 57 6.42 0.17 6.52
N LEU A 58 5.52 -0.48 5.78
CA LEU A 58 4.34 0.14 5.19
C LEU A 58 3.08 -0.62 5.58
N GLU A 59 2.02 0.12 5.86
CA GLU A 59 0.68 -0.40 6.14
C GLU A 59 -0.35 0.20 5.18
N ALA A 60 -1.33 -0.59 4.75
CA ALA A 60 -2.42 -0.16 3.88
C ALA A 60 -3.68 0.11 4.71
N ALA A 61 -4.48 1.11 4.33
CA ALA A 61 -5.77 1.38 4.96
C ALA A 61 -6.68 0.12 4.89
N PRO A 62 -7.57 -0.09 5.86
CA PRO A 62 -8.43 -1.29 5.88
C PRO A 62 -9.55 -1.26 4.83
N SER A 63 -9.74 -0.13 4.14
CA SER A 63 -10.75 0.06 3.10
C SER A 63 -10.31 1.11 2.06
N ASP A 64 -10.95 1.08 0.90
CA ASP A 64 -10.74 2.07 -0.17
C ASP A 64 -11.26 3.44 0.25
N GLN A 65 -10.48 4.50 0.02
CA GLN A 65 -10.92 5.89 0.24
C GLN A 65 -11.79 6.39 -0.92
N SER A 66 -11.67 5.79 -2.11
CA SER A 66 -12.56 6.01 -3.24
C SER A 66 -12.62 4.78 -4.14
N THR A 67 -13.79 4.53 -4.72
CA THR A 67 -14.00 3.46 -5.71
C THR A 67 -13.95 3.97 -7.15
N SER A 68 -13.90 5.28 -7.34
CA SER A 68 -14.00 5.94 -8.64
C SER A 68 -13.33 7.32 -8.60
N GLN A 69 -12.02 7.34 -8.82
CA GLN A 69 -11.22 8.56 -8.81
C GLN A 69 -10.35 8.64 -10.06
N VAL A 70 -10.27 9.82 -10.67
CA VAL A 70 -9.24 10.12 -11.68
C VAL A 70 -7.89 10.31 -11.02
N TRP A 71 -6.79 10.05 -11.73
CA TRP A 71 -5.46 10.17 -11.15
C TRP A 71 -5.17 11.61 -10.69
N ILE A 72 -5.48 12.58 -11.56
CA ILE A 72 -5.47 14.02 -11.30
C ILE A 72 -6.62 14.68 -12.09
N GLU A 73 -7.29 15.66 -11.51
CA GLU A 73 -8.37 16.40 -12.20
C GLU A 73 -7.82 17.13 -13.44
N GLY A 74 -8.58 17.10 -14.54
CA GLY A 74 -8.12 17.60 -15.84
C GLY A 74 -7.04 16.74 -16.50
N GLY A 75 -6.94 15.45 -16.16
CA GLY A 75 -5.93 14.50 -16.70
C GLY A 75 -5.73 14.56 -18.22
N SER A 76 -6.82 14.68 -18.99
CA SER A 76 -6.80 14.80 -20.46
C SER A 76 -6.16 16.08 -20.98
N THR A 77 -6.12 17.15 -20.18
CA THR A 77 -5.57 18.45 -20.58
C THR A 77 -4.12 18.64 -20.13
N GLN A 78 -3.56 17.66 -19.41
CA GLN A 78 -2.17 17.67 -18.98
C GLN A 78 -1.23 17.59 -20.20
N THR A 79 -0.37 18.60 -20.33
CA THR A 79 0.63 18.69 -21.41
C THR A 79 2.06 18.42 -20.92
N THR A 80 2.24 18.33 -19.60
CA THR A 80 3.52 18.08 -18.94
C THR A 80 3.39 16.95 -17.91
N VAL A 81 4.52 16.44 -17.45
CA VAL A 81 4.59 15.54 -16.31
C VAL A 81 4.24 16.26 -15.02
N ASN A 82 3.54 15.58 -14.11
CA ASN A 82 3.02 16.08 -12.85
C ASN A 82 3.90 15.58 -11.70
N GLY A 83 4.97 16.33 -11.42
CA GLY A 83 5.74 16.16 -10.19
C GLY A 83 6.94 15.21 -10.27
N ASN A 84 7.34 14.75 -11.47
CA ASN A 84 8.53 13.89 -11.68
C ASN A 84 8.56 12.68 -10.72
N THR A 85 7.42 12.02 -10.57
CA THR A 85 7.26 10.90 -9.65
C THR A 85 8.17 9.71 -9.99
N SER A 86 8.41 8.84 -9.00
CA SER A 86 9.17 7.59 -9.15
C SER A 86 8.29 6.35 -8.94
N THR A 87 8.74 5.18 -9.40
CA THR A 87 8.04 3.91 -9.17
C THR A 87 8.45 3.21 -7.89
N ALA A 88 9.64 3.53 -7.37
CA ALA A 88 10.33 2.73 -6.37
C ALA A 88 9.58 2.66 -5.02
N ILE A 89 9.91 1.63 -4.24
CA ILE A 89 9.47 1.51 -2.85
C ILE A 89 10.04 2.69 -2.04
N GLY A 90 9.20 3.27 -1.19
CA GLY A 90 9.52 4.43 -0.36
C GLY A 90 9.23 5.78 -1.02
N THR A 91 8.80 5.81 -2.29
CA THR A 91 8.56 7.08 -3.00
C THR A 91 7.10 7.53 -3.00
N GLY A 92 6.15 6.71 -2.52
CA GLY A 92 4.72 7.03 -2.61
C GLY A 92 4.32 8.34 -1.94
N LEU A 93 4.92 8.66 -0.79
CA LEU A 93 4.67 9.93 -0.08
C LEU A 93 5.18 11.13 -0.88
N ALA A 94 6.43 11.06 -1.36
CA ALA A 94 7.04 12.14 -2.14
C ALA A 94 6.26 12.38 -3.45
N ASN A 95 5.86 11.29 -4.13
CA ASN A 95 5.02 11.37 -5.31
C ASN A 95 3.67 12.04 -5.01
N SER A 96 3.00 11.61 -3.94
CA SER A 96 1.69 12.13 -3.56
C SER A 96 1.73 13.62 -3.28
N ASN A 97 2.76 14.10 -2.59
CA ASN A 97 2.96 15.53 -2.36
C ASN A 97 3.23 16.27 -3.67
N ALA A 98 4.11 15.75 -4.53
CA ALA A 98 4.43 16.38 -5.81
C ALA A 98 3.21 16.51 -6.75
N ILE A 99 2.27 15.57 -6.70
CA ILE A 99 0.98 15.64 -7.43
C ILE A 99 0.07 16.74 -6.89
N ILE A 100 0.01 16.90 -5.56
CA ILE A 100 -0.85 17.89 -4.91
C ILE A 100 -0.26 19.31 -5.06
N ASP A 101 1.06 19.43 -5.09
CA ASP A 101 1.77 20.70 -5.22
C ASP A 101 1.79 21.23 -6.66
N GLN A 102 1.10 20.57 -7.61
CA GLN A 102 0.94 21.09 -8.97
C GLN A 102 0.18 22.42 -8.96
N ALA A 103 0.59 23.35 -9.83
CA ALA A 103 -0.16 24.58 -10.04
C ALA A 103 -1.57 24.27 -10.55
N GLU A 104 -2.57 25.01 -10.05
CA GLU A 104 -3.99 24.81 -10.39
C GLU A 104 -4.53 23.41 -10.03
N HIS A 105 -3.87 22.70 -9.10
CA HIS A 105 -4.40 21.44 -8.57
C HIS A 105 -5.75 21.66 -7.90
N THR A 106 -6.75 20.89 -8.31
CA THR A 106 -8.12 20.96 -7.78
C THR A 106 -8.62 19.64 -7.19
N GLY A 107 -7.89 18.54 -7.44
CA GLY A 107 -8.23 17.21 -6.97
C GLY A 107 -7.35 16.13 -7.60
N SER A 108 -7.18 15.01 -6.89
CA SER A 108 -6.39 13.85 -7.37
C SER A 108 -6.62 12.63 -6.49
N ALA A 109 -6.26 11.45 -7.00
CA ALA A 109 -6.14 10.24 -6.20
C ALA A 109 -5.16 10.41 -5.01
N ALA A 110 -4.06 11.14 -5.22
CA ALA A 110 -3.12 11.45 -4.15
C ALA A 110 -3.76 12.25 -3.01
N GLN A 111 -4.57 13.27 -3.35
CA GLN A 111 -5.25 14.09 -2.35
C GLN A 111 -6.31 13.30 -1.57
N VAL A 112 -7.02 12.37 -2.22
CA VAL A 112 -7.94 11.45 -1.53
C VAL A 112 -7.21 10.66 -0.44
N CYS A 113 -6.00 10.14 -0.72
CA CYS A 113 -5.19 9.47 0.29
C CYS A 113 -4.65 10.43 1.36
N ARG A 114 -4.15 11.61 0.99
CA ARG A 114 -3.60 12.59 1.95
C ARG A 114 -4.65 13.15 2.91
N ASN A 115 -5.92 13.17 2.52
CA ASN A 115 -7.04 13.58 3.37
C ASN A 115 -7.54 12.48 4.31
N TYR A 116 -7.08 11.24 4.15
CA TYR A 116 -7.49 10.12 5.00
C TYR A 116 -6.86 10.25 6.39
N THR A 117 -7.70 10.11 7.43
CA THR A 117 -7.29 10.24 8.83
C THR A 117 -7.46 8.96 9.65
N GLY A 118 -7.19 7.80 9.03
CA GLY A 118 -7.26 6.49 9.70
C GLY A 118 -6.36 6.44 10.93
N GLY A 119 -6.87 5.90 12.05
CA GLY A 119 -6.12 5.84 13.32
C GLY A 119 -5.85 7.22 13.96
N GLY A 120 -6.49 8.29 13.46
CA GLY A 120 -6.19 9.67 13.89
C GLY A 120 -4.90 10.25 13.32
N LEU A 121 -4.28 9.58 12.34
CA LEU A 121 -3.01 9.96 11.71
C LEU A 121 -3.25 10.62 10.36
N ASN A 122 -2.37 11.53 9.93
CA ASN A 122 -2.55 12.36 8.72
C ASN A 122 -1.38 12.22 7.72
N ASP A 123 -0.59 11.17 7.83
CA ASP A 123 0.60 10.84 7.03
C ASP A 123 0.32 9.75 5.97
N TRP A 124 -0.96 9.47 5.69
CA TRP A 124 -1.43 8.54 4.67
C TRP A 124 -1.24 9.06 3.24
N PHE A 125 -0.75 8.26 2.31
CA PHE A 125 -0.45 8.68 0.93
C PHE A 125 -0.85 7.62 -0.10
N LEU A 126 -0.84 7.98 -1.39
CA LEU A 126 -1.11 7.05 -2.48
C LEU A 126 0.18 6.25 -2.78
N PRO A 127 0.14 4.90 -2.76
CA PRO A 127 1.34 4.08 -2.92
C PRO A 127 2.00 4.30 -4.28
N SER A 128 3.32 4.22 -4.37
CA SER A 128 4.03 4.12 -5.65
C SER A 128 3.66 2.82 -6.38
N LYS A 129 4.02 2.71 -7.65
CA LYS A 129 3.77 1.51 -8.45
C LYS A 129 4.35 0.26 -7.79
N ASP A 130 5.57 0.32 -7.27
CA ASP A 130 6.22 -0.87 -6.70
C ASP A 130 5.71 -1.14 -5.26
N GLU A 131 5.22 -0.12 -4.53
CA GLU A 131 4.50 -0.32 -3.27
C GLU A 131 3.11 -0.96 -3.48
N LEU A 132 2.41 -0.59 -4.56
CA LEU A 132 1.14 -1.21 -4.93
C LEU A 132 1.32 -2.69 -5.32
N ASP A 133 2.46 -3.03 -5.91
CA ASP A 133 2.83 -4.41 -6.22
C ASP A 133 3.07 -5.25 -4.97
N LEU A 134 3.70 -4.67 -3.94
CA LEU A 134 3.85 -5.32 -2.64
C LEU A 134 2.52 -5.60 -1.96
N ILE A 135 1.52 -4.71 -2.11
CA ILE A 135 0.17 -4.99 -1.63
C ILE A 135 -0.39 -6.23 -2.32
N TRP A 136 -0.24 -6.32 -3.65
CA TRP A 136 -0.69 -7.49 -4.40
C TRP A 136 -0.01 -8.77 -3.90
N ASP A 137 1.32 -8.78 -3.84
CA ASP A 137 2.10 -9.97 -3.49
C ASP A 137 1.89 -10.45 -2.05
N ASN A 138 1.68 -9.52 -1.11
CA ASN A 138 1.69 -9.84 0.31
C ASN A 138 0.31 -9.87 0.97
N LEU A 139 -0.67 -9.14 0.43
CA LEU A 139 -2.02 -9.10 0.99
C LEU A 139 -3.07 -9.71 0.06
N VAL A 140 -3.02 -9.46 -1.24
CA VAL A 140 -4.12 -9.80 -2.16
C VAL A 140 -3.98 -11.22 -2.72
N ASN A 141 -2.77 -11.61 -3.11
CA ASN A 141 -2.47 -12.91 -3.71
C ASN A 141 -2.15 -13.95 -2.62
N ASP A 142 -3.00 -14.97 -2.46
CA ASP A 142 -2.76 -16.09 -1.55
C ASP A 142 -1.81 -17.17 -2.11
N GLY A 143 -1.11 -16.86 -3.21
CA GLY A 143 -0.27 -17.77 -3.96
C GLY A 143 -0.96 -18.45 -5.15
N THR A 144 -2.24 -18.14 -5.40
CA THR A 144 -3.01 -18.65 -6.56
C THR A 144 -3.06 -17.69 -7.75
N ASN A 145 -2.36 -16.55 -7.68
CA ASN A 145 -2.42 -15.45 -8.65
C ASN A 145 -3.85 -14.93 -8.87
N SER A 146 -4.64 -14.94 -7.80
CA SER A 146 -6.02 -14.46 -7.75
C SER A 146 -6.25 -13.69 -6.45
N ASN A 147 -7.28 -12.85 -6.40
CA ASN A 147 -7.63 -12.08 -5.21
C ASN A 147 -8.43 -12.91 -4.22
N ASN A 148 -7.72 -13.70 -3.44
CA ASN A 148 -8.28 -14.55 -2.38
C ASN A 148 -7.61 -14.28 -1.02
N GLY A 149 -6.80 -13.23 -0.93
CA GLY A 149 -6.06 -12.87 0.27
C GLY A 149 -6.85 -12.05 1.28
N VAL A 150 -6.13 -11.21 2.02
CA VAL A 150 -6.65 -10.38 3.11
C VAL A 150 -6.73 -8.91 2.74
N GLY A 151 -7.32 -8.11 3.62
CA GLY A 151 -7.39 -6.65 3.47
C GLY A 151 -8.61 -6.14 2.72
N GLY A 152 -9.47 -7.00 2.17
CA GLY A 152 -10.75 -6.55 1.57
C GLY A 152 -10.56 -5.67 0.35
N PHE A 153 -9.64 -6.06 -0.53
CA PHE A 153 -9.44 -5.44 -1.83
C PHE A 153 -10.44 -6.02 -2.84
N ASP A 154 -11.04 -5.18 -3.67
CA ASP A 154 -11.91 -5.67 -4.75
C ASP A 154 -11.08 -6.13 -5.95
N GLU A 155 -11.64 -7.05 -6.76
CA GLU A 155 -11.09 -7.49 -8.06
C GLU A 155 -11.19 -6.38 -9.13
N SER A 156 -10.49 -5.27 -8.91
CA SER A 156 -10.58 -4.07 -9.73
C SER A 156 -9.22 -3.41 -9.94
N ASN A 157 -9.22 -2.23 -10.56
CA ASN A 157 -8.00 -1.50 -10.86
C ASN A 157 -7.77 -0.40 -9.82
N TYR A 158 -6.55 -0.31 -9.31
CA TYR A 158 -6.12 0.63 -8.29
C TYR A 158 -5.08 1.60 -8.85
N TRP A 159 -5.19 2.87 -8.51
CA TRP A 159 -4.18 3.86 -8.84
C TRP A 159 -2.92 3.69 -7.99
N SER A 160 -1.75 3.89 -8.60
CA SER A 160 -0.53 4.25 -7.90
C SER A 160 -0.25 5.75 -8.05
N SER A 161 0.65 6.29 -7.25
CA SER A 161 1.17 7.67 -7.35
C SER A 161 2.26 7.82 -8.41
N SER A 162 2.59 6.76 -9.15
CA SER A 162 3.63 6.80 -10.18
C SER A 162 3.05 7.20 -11.53
N GLU A 163 3.56 8.29 -12.07
CA GLU A 163 3.28 8.80 -13.39
C GLU A 163 4.01 7.99 -14.47
N GLY A 164 3.35 7.74 -15.60
CA GLY A 164 3.97 7.13 -16.77
C GLY A 164 4.45 8.16 -17.79
N ASN A 165 3.61 9.16 -18.06
CA ASN A 165 3.90 10.32 -18.91
C ASN A 165 2.83 11.41 -18.67
N SER A 166 2.87 12.48 -19.47
CA SER A 166 1.92 13.59 -19.35
C SER A 166 0.45 13.17 -19.36
N SER A 167 0.09 12.10 -20.08
CA SER A 167 -1.31 11.67 -20.23
C SER A 167 -1.65 10.37 -19.48
N ASN A 168 -0.65 9.62 -19.00
CA ASN A 168 -0.86 8.30 -18.40
C ASN A 168 -0.20 8.16 -17.03
N ALA A 169 -0.81 7.36 -16.16
CA ALA A 169 -0.28 6.98 -14.86
C ALA A 169 -0.36 5.46 -14.68
N TRP A 170 0.39 4.93 -13.71
CA TRP A 170 0.44 3.50 -13.43
C TRP A 170 -0.71 3.07 -12.54
N SER A 171 -1.35 1.97 -12.94
CA SER A 171 -2.38 1.28 -12.16
C SER A 171 -2.06 -0.22 -12.08
N GLN A 172 -2.66 -0.90 -11.12
CA GLN A 172 -2.59 -2.36 -10.98
C GLN A 172 -3.99 -2.94 -10.87
N THR A 173 -4.25 -4.03 -11.60
CA THR A 173 -5.44 -4.83 -11.36
C THR A 173 -5.21 -5.81 -10.24
N PHE A 174 -6.06 -5.77 -9.22
CA PHE A 174 -6.15 -6.76 -8.16
C PHE A 174 -7.12 -7.89 -8.52
N LEU A 175 -7.29 -8.20 -9.81
CA LEU A 175 -7.86 -9.48 -10.25
C LEU A 175 -6.77 -10.53 -10.44
N ILE A 176 -5.65 -10.13 -11.05
CA ILE A 176 -4.54 -11.00 -11.46
C ILE A 176 -3.14 -10.37 -11.30
N GLY A 177 -3.05 -9.21 -10.62
CA GLY A 177 -1.77 -8.56 -10.31
C GLY A 177 -1.10 -7.79 -11.44
N LEU A 178 -1.72 -7.66 -12.61
CA LEU A 178 -1.07 -6.99 -13.74
C LEU A 178 -1.01 -5.47 -13.54
N GLN A 179 0.14 -4.89 -13.86
CA GLN A 179 0.34 -3.44 -13.87
C GLN A 179 0.32 -2.88 -15.30
N GLY A 180 -0.19 -1.67 -15.44
CA GLY A 180 -0.26 -0.98 -16.71
C GLY A 180 -0.30 0.53 -16.58
N SER A 181 0.31 1.22 -17.55
CA SER A 181 0.19 2.67 -17.70
C SER A 181 -1.05 2.99 -18.54
N VAL A 182 -1.97 3.74 -17.96
CA VAL A 182 -3.29 4.05 -18.55
C VAL A 182 -3.66 5.51 -18.38
N SER A 183 -4.64 5.99 -19.15
CA SER A 183 -5.07 7.40 -19.12
C SER A 183 -5.39 7.88 -17.71
N LYS A 184 -4.88 9.06 -17.34
CA LYS A 184 -5.12 9.71 -16.05
C LYS A 184 -6.61 10.02 -15.78
N ASP A 185 -7.43 10.11 -16.81
CA ASP A 185 -8.89 10.30 -16.68
C ASP A 185 -9.66 9.01 -16.37
N ASN A 186 -9.00 7.86 -16.39
CA ASN A 186 -9.67 6.62 -16.05
C ASN A 186 -10.07 6.62 -14.57
N LEU A 187 -11.31 6.19 -14.31
CA LEU A 187 -11.80 6.00 -12.95
C LEU A 187 -11.22 4.71 -12.38
N ARG A 188 -10.53 4.83 -11.26
CA ARG A 188 -9.93 3.70 -10.55
C ARG A 188 -10.15 3.85 -9.05
N ARG A 189 -9.90 2.75 -8.34
CA ARG A 189 -9.94 2.71 -6.89
C ARG A 189 -8.68 3.32 -6.29
N VAL A 190 -8.82 3.82 -5.07
CA VAL A 190 -7.76 4.49 -4.33
C VAL A 190 -7.73 3.91 -2.93
N ARG A 191 -6.57 3.39 -2.53
CA ARG A 191 -6.32 2.96 -1.16
C ARG A 191 -5.03 3.59 -0.65
N ALA A 192 -5.16 4.26 0.49
CA ALA A 192 -4.06 4.93 1.14
C ALA A 192 -3.13 3.92 1.82
N VAL A 193 -1.86 4.26 1.85
CA VAL A 193 -0.82 3.56 2.61
C VAL A 193 -0.09 4.55 3.50
N ARG A 194 0.66 4.05 4.48
CA ARG A 194 1.42 4.85 5.43
C ARG A 194 2.73 4.14 5.75
N ALA A 195 3.79 4.92 5.98
CA ALA A 195 5.06 4.43 6.51
C ALA A 195 5.08 4.49 8.04
N PHE A 196 5.76 3.53 8.67
CA PHE A 196 5.98 3.50 10.12
C PHE A 196 7.41 3.05 10.47
#